data_AF-Q83WX6-F1
#
_entry.id   AF-Q83WX6-F1
#
_cell.length_a   1.000
_cell.length_b   1.000
_cell.length_c   1.000
_cell.angle_alpha   90.00
_cell.angle_beta   90.00
_cell.angle_gamma   90.00
#
_symmetry.space_group_name_H-M   'P 1'
#
loop_
_entity.id
_entity.type
_entity.pdbx_description
1 polymer ?
#
loop_
_entity_poly.entity_id
_entity_poly.type
_entity_poly.pdbx_seq_one_letter_code
_entity_poly.pdbx_strand_id
1 'polypeptide(L)'
;MVCMTVDIKVIRAGQMYRYFFRETVVGDGRRPARTPLRAAQEQAGVPAGRWMGRGLAALGLAPGEEVTEAQLRNLFGERGRHPYADWIEAERLAQGASPKEAFKAGALGRRVTVTGVDFVFRPQPTIYLLWALGDEETRLVIEAAHEYAIERVLEWIEDEVAVIRYGKAASTG
;
A
#
# COMPACT_ATOMS: atom_id res chain seq x y z
N MET A 1 2.81 21.50 17.70
CA MET A 1 2.99 20.03 17.68
C MET A 1 1.61 19.41 17.46
N VAL A 2 1.38 18.82 16.29
CA VAL A 2 0.15 18.08 16.00
C VAL A 2 0.35 16.65 16.50
N CYS A 3 -0.51 16.17 17.39
CA CYS A 3 -0.48 14.77 17.83
C CYS A 3 -1.37 13.94 16.90
N MET A 4 -0.92 12.73 16.58
CA MET A 4 -1.61 11.79 15.73
C MET A 4 -1.54 10.41 16.36
N THR A 5 -2.64 9.66 16.30
CA THR A 5 -2.65 8.26 16.73
C THR A 5 -2.55 7.37 15.49
N VAL A 6 -1.80 6.28 15.60
CA VAL A 6 -1.64 5.31 14.52
C VAL A 6 -2.17 3.96 14.97
N ASP A 7 -3.17 3.44 14.27
CA ASP A 7 -3.63 2.06 14.43
C ASP A 7 -2.91 1.15 13.44
N ILE A 8 -2.46 0.00 13.92
CA ILE A 8 -1.63 -0.92 13.15
C ILE A 8 -2.36 -2.25 13.00
N LYS A 9 -2.54 -2.72 11.76
CA LYS A 9 -3.14 -4.03 11.46
C LYS A 9 -2.27 -4.84 10.50
N VAL A 10 -2.17 -6.14 10.71
CA VAL A 10 -1.42 -7.03 9.81
C VAL A 10 -2.27 -7.43 8.62
N ILE A 11 -1.75 -7.24 7.40
CA ILE A 11 -2.36 -7.71 6.16
C ILE A 11 -1.84 -9.12 5.87
N ARG A 12 -2.76 -10.07 5.79
CA ARG A 12 -2.46 -11.46 5.43
C ARG A 12 -2.91 -11.74 4.00
N ALA A 13 -2.13 -12.56 3.29
CA ALA A 13 -2.48 -13.03 1.96
C ALA A 13 -3.88 -13.68 1.97
N GLY A 14 -4.68 -13.41 0.94
CA GLY A 14 -6.03 -13.97 0.80
C GLY A 14 -7.14 -13.09 1.40
N GLN A 15 -7.93 -13.61 2.34
CA GLN A 15 -9.23 -12.98 2.70
C GLN A 15 -9.15 -11.49 3.12
N MET A 16 -8.06 -11.06 3.75
CA MET A 16 -7.88 -9.67 4.18
C MET A 16 -7.73 -8.68 3.01
N TYR A 17 -7.13 -9.06 1.87
CA TYR A 17 -7.01 -8.14 0.73
C TYR A 17 -8.38 -7.84 0.10
N ARG A 18 -9.30 -8.81 0.11
CA ARG A 18 -10.66 -8.62 -0.43
C ARG A 18 -11.47 -7.62 0.38
N TYR A 19 -11.23 -7.57 1.69
CA TYR A 19 -11.80 -6.57 2.58
C TYR A 19 -11.23 -5.18 2.27
N PHE A 20 -9.90 -5.06 2.23
CA PHE A 20 -9.19 -3.82 1.91
C PHE A 20 -9.68 -3.20 0.59
N PHE A 21 -9.89 -4.04 -0.43
CA PHE A 21 -10.37 -3.63 -1.75
C PHE A 21 -11.85 -3.24 -1.84
N ARG A 22 -12.67 -3.71 -0.90
CA ARG A 22 -14.11 -3.48 -0.91
C ARG A 22 -14.52 -2.26 -0.09
N GLU A 23 -13.75 -1.96 0.94
CA GLU A 23 -14.11 -0.94 1.94
C GLU A 23 -13.02 0.11 2.11
N THR A 24 -11.83 -0.29 2.57
CA THR A 24 -10.78 0.66 2.98
C THR A 24 -10.32 1.58 1.86
N VAL A 25 -10.06 1.06 0.66
CA VAL A 25 -9.57 1.87 -0.48
C VAL A 25 -10.62 2.83 -1.05
N VAL A 26 -11.87 2.75 -0.58
CA VAL A 26 -12.98 3.64 -0.96
C VAL A 26 -13.55 4.38 0.27
N GLY A 27 -12.70 4.63 1.28
CA GLY A 27 -13.05 5.46 2.45
C GLY A 27 -14.10 4.81 3.35
N ASP A 28 -13.98 3.50 3.59
CA ASP A 28 -14.91 2.69 4.37
C ASP A 28 -16.35 2.62 3.78
N GLY A 29 -16.52 3.09 2.55
CA GLY A 29 -17.74 2.88 1.75
C GLY A 29 -17.81 1.47 1.18
N ARG A 30 -18.99 1.03 0.74
CA ARG A 30 -19.12 -0.30 0.10
C ARG A 30 -18.93 -0.18 -1.42
N ARG A 31 -17.80 -0.67 -1.94
CA ARG A 31 -17.55 -0.75 -3.40
C ARG A 31 -18.52 -1.75 -4.05
N PRO A 32 -19.39 -1.34 -5.00
CA PRO A 32 -20.25 -2.27 -5.71
C PRO A 32 -19.44 -3.26 -6.53
N ALA A 33 -19.93 -4.50 -6.61
CA ALA A 33 -19.25 -5.54 -7.38
C ALA A 33 -19.05 -5.10 -8.84
N ARG A 34 -17.87 -5.41 -9.41
CA ARG A 34 -17.47 -5.10 -10.80
C ARG A 34 -17.27 -3.60 -11.13
N THR A 35 -17.35 -2.71 -10.16
CA THR A 35 -16.97 -1.29 -10.36
C THR A 35 -15.45 -1.17 -10.31
N PRO A 36 -14.74 -0.63 -11.31
CA PRO A 36 -13.29 -0.41 -11.24
C PRO A 36 -12.87 0.44 -10.03
N LEU A 37 -11.67 0.22 -9.49
CA LEU A 37 -11.22 0.89 -8.25
C LEU A 37 -11.28 2.42 -8.35
N ARG A 38 -10.66 2.97 -9.40
CA ARG A 38 -10.63 4.42 -9.65
C ARG A 38 -12.02 5.04 -9.71
N ALA A 39 -12.95 4.41 -10.43
CA ALA A 39 -14.33 4.89 -10.51
C ALA A 39 -15.04 4.85 -9.15
N ALA A 40 -14.77 3.83 -8.32
CA ALA A 40 -15.36 3.72 -6.99
C ALA A 40 -14.78 4.77 -6.02
N GLN A 41 -13.49 5.09 -6.14
CA GLN A 41 -12.82 6.15 -5.38
C GLN A 41 -13.39 7.53 -5.72
N GLU A 42 -13.54 7.83 -7.01
CA GLU A 42 -14.18 9.06 -7.50
C GLU A 42 -15.62 9.19 -6.97
N GLN A 43 -16.42 8.12 -7.04
CA GLN A 43 -17.78 8.11 -6.49
C GLN A 43 -17.83 8.33 -4.97
N ALA A 44 -16.83 7.85 -4.25
CA ALA A 44 -16.73 8.02 -2.79
C ALA A 44 -16.12 9.37 -2.39
N GLY A 45 -15.63 10.18 -3.35
CA GLY A 45 -14.89 11.40 -3.04
C GLY A 45 -13.53 11.15 -2.38
N VAL A 46 -12.97 9.96 -2.57
CA VAL A 46 -11.70 9.54 -1.97
C VAL A 46 -10.60 9.66 -3.03
N PRO A 47 -9.47 10.32 -2.74
CA PRO A 47 -8.37 10.40 -3.69
C PRO A 47 -7.77 9.01 -3.96
N ALA A 48 -7.21 8.85 -5.16
CA ALA A 48 -6.45 7.64 -5.49
C ALA A 48 -5.24 7.50 -4.56
N GLY A 49 -4.95 6.25 -4.17
CA GLY A 49 -3.76 5.94 -3.38
C GLY A 49 -2.48 6.23 -4.17
N ARG A 50 -1.40 6.57 -3.47
CA ARG A 50 -0.10 6.87 -4.07
C ARG A 50 1.00 6.01 -3.48
N TRP A 51 1.96 5.62 -4.31
CA TRP A 51 3.18 4.96 -3.88
C TRP A 51 4.09 5.93 -3.14
N MET A 52 4.58 5.52 -1.97
CA MET A 52 5.50 6.31 -1.14
C MET A 52 6.63 5.41 -0.64
N GLY A 53 7.74 6.03 -0.25
CA GLY A 53 8.86 5.37 0.43
C GLY A 53 10.11 5.12 -0.44
N ARG A 54 11.24 4.86 0.22
CA ARG A 54 12.55 4.69 -0.44
C ARG A 54 12.69 3.34 -1.17
N GLY A 55 11.91 2.34 -0.76
CA GLY A 55 11.93 1.00 -1.37
C GLY A 55 11.38 0.95 -2.81
N LEU A 56 10.68 1.99 -3.25
CA LEU A 56 10.03 2.04 -4.58
C LEU A 56 11.03 1.90 -5.73
N ALA A 57 12.21 2.50 -5.60
CA ALA A 57 13.24 2.46 -6.63
C ALA A 57 13.68 1.02 -6.95
N ALA A 58 13.74 0.15 -5.93
CA ALA A 58 14.07 -1.27 -6.11
C ALA A 58 12.96 -2.07 -6.83
N LEU A 59 11.74 -1.53 -6.86
CA LEU A 59 10.58 -2.12 -7.53
C LEU A 59 10.28 -1.45 -8.88
N GLY A 60 11.09 -0.47 -9.30
CA GLY A 60 10.85 0.31 -10.51
C GLY A 60 9.58 1.16 -10.45
N LEU A 61 9.08 1.49 -9.25
CA LEU A 61 7.92 2.36 -9.04
C LEU A 61 8.37 3.81 -8.84
N ALA A 62 7.59 4.76 -9.35
CA ALA A 62 7.87 6.17 -9.12
C ALA A 62 7.20 6.66 -7.81
N PRO A 63 7.87 7.50 -7.00
CA PRO A 63 7.22 8.18 -5.88
C PRO A 63 6.03 9.00 -6.37
N GLY A 64 4.90 8.89 -5.66
CA GLY A 64 3.65 9.58 -6.00
C GLY A 64 2.85 8.93 -7.13
N GLU A 65 3.37 7.87 -7.77
CA GLU A 65 2.63 7.08 -8.77
C GLU A 65 1.34 6.55 -8.15
N GLU A 66 0.27 6.61 -8.94
CA GLU A 66 -1.01 6.07 -8.53
C GLU A 66 -0.95 4.56 -8.30
N VAL A 67 -1.55 4.13 -7.19
CA VAL A 67 -1.73 2.73 -6.85
C VAL A 67 -2.89 2.16 -7.65
N THR A 68 -2.59 1.17 -8.50
CA THR A 68 -3.60 0.48 -9.32
C THR A 68 -4.15 -0.77 -8.65
N GLU A 69 -5.35 -1.18 -9.06
CA GLU A 69 -5.96 -2.45 -8.64
C GLU A 69 -5.10 -3.68 -9.02
N ALA A 70 -4.36 -3.61 -10.14
CA ALA A 70 -3.44 -4.68 -10.52
C ALA A 70 -2.26 -4.79 -9.54
N GLN A 71 -1.63 -3.65 -9.20
CA GLN A 71 -0.51 -3.62 -8.27
C GLN A 71 -0.89 -4.13 -6.88
N LEU A 72 -2.02 -3.66 -6.33
CA LEU A 72 -2.54 -4.12 -5.04
C LEU A 72 -2.87 -5.62 -5.07
N ARG A 73 -3.47 -6.13 -6.16
CA ARG A 73 -3.75 -7.57 -6.31
C ARG A 73 -2.45 -8.38 -6.34
N ASN A 74 -1.42 -7.90 -7.02
CA ASN A 74 -0.15 -8.61 -7.10
C ASN A 74 0.55 -8.69 -5.74
N LEU A 75 0.56 -7.59 -4.99
CA LEU A 75 1.17 -7.54 -3.66
C LEU A 75 0.38 -8.31 -2.60
N PHE A 76 -0.91 -7.97 -2.43
CA PHE A 76 -1.72 -8.43 -1.30
C PHE A 76 -2.58 -9.65 -1.62
N GLY A 77 -2.68 -10.03 -2.89
CA GLY A 77 -3.34 -11.25 -3.31
C GLY A 77 -2.62 -12.50 -2.82
N GLU A 78 -2.67 -13.55 -3.62
CA GLU A 78 -2.03 -14.80 -3.23
C GLU A 78 -0.52 -14.71 -3.51
N ARG A 79 0.26 -14.54 -2.43
CA ARG A 79 1.69 -14.93 -2.28
C ARG A 79 2.76 -13.83 -2.35
N GLY A 80 2.43 -12.54 -2.30
CA GLY A 80 3.42 -11.46 -2.19
C GLY A 80 4.27 -11.29 -3.46
N ARG A 81 3.67 -10.74 -4.52
CA ARG A 81 4.29 -10.61 -5.84
C ARG A 81 4.68 -9.17 -6.14
N HIS A 82 5.53 -8.99 -7.14
CA HIS A 82 5.95 -7.68 -7.60
C HIS A 82 4.72 -6.86 -8.06
N PRO A 83 4.61 -5.56 -7.77
CA PRO A 83 3.47 -4.72 -8.20
C PRO A 83 3.20 -4.84 -9.71
N TYR A 84 4.26 -4.85 -10.51
CA TYR A 84 4.22 -5.08 -11.97
C TYR A 84 4.37 -6.55 -12.42
N ALA A 85 4.02 -7.52 -11.58
CA ALA A 85 4.20 -8.94 -11.91
C ALA A 85 3.53 -9.34 -13.24
N ASP A 86 2.32 -8.84 -13.50
CA ASP A 86 1.59 -9.13 -14.75
C ASP A 86 2.39 -8.70 -16.00
N TRP A 87 3.06 -7.54 -15.94
CA TRP A 87 3.90 -7.05 -17.04
C TRP A 87 5.19 -7.87 -17.19
N ILE A 88 5.87 -8.15 -16.07
CA ILE A 88 7.08 -8.98 -16.05
C ILE A 88 6.78 -10.36 -16.65
N GLU A 89 5.65 -10.96 -16.29
CA GLU A 89 5.23 -12.25 -16.83
C GLU A 89 4.96 -12.21 -18.32
N ALA A 90 4.21 -11.20 -18.78
CA ALA A 90 3.89 -11.04 -20.20
C ALA A 90 5.18 -10.88 -21.04
N GLU A 91 6.13 -10.07 -20.55
CA GLU A 91 7.42 -9.89 -21.20
C GLU A 91 8.22 -11.21 -21.26
N ARG A 92 8.27 -11.96 -20.16
CA ARG A 92 8.97 -13.26 -20.12
C ARG A 92 8.35 -14.29 -21.05
N LEU A 93 7.02 -14.34 -21.13
CA LEU A 93 6.31 -15.20 -22.08
C LEU A 93 6.61 -14.80 -23.53
N ALA A 94 6.64 -13.50 -23.83
CA ALA A 94 7.01 -13.01 -25.16
C ALA A 94 8.47 -13.37 -25.54
N GLN A 95 9.36 -13.50 -24.55
CA GLN A 95 10.73 -13.98 -24.71
C GLN A 95 10.85 -15.51 -24.79
N GLY A 96 9.73 -16.25 -24.82
CA GLY A 96 9.70 -17.71 -24.96
C GLY A 96 9.92 -18.48 -23.66
N ALA A 97 9.90 -17.82 -22.49
CA ALA A 97 9.99 -18.52 -21.22
C ALA A 97 8.73 -19.37 -21.00
N SER A 98 8.87 -20.47 -20.27
CA SER A 98 7.70 -21.25 -19.87
C SER A 98 6.81 -20.44 -18.90
N PRO A 99 5.49 -20.74 -18.82
CA PRO A 99 4.60 -20.08 -17.87
C PRO A 99 5.08 -20.14 -16.41
N LYS A 100 5.78 -21.22 -16.03
CA LYS A 100 6.34 -21.38 -14.70
C LYS A 100 7.50 -20.43 -14.43
N GLU A 101 8.37 -20.22 -15.41
CA GLU A 101 9.50 -19.29 -15.31
C GLU A 101 9.03 -17.84 -15.30
N ALA A 102 8.08 -17.49 -16.18
CA ALA A 102 7.43 -16.19 -16.19
C ALA A 102 6.80 -15.87 -14.83
N PHE A 103 5.97 -16.78 -14.29
CA PHE A 103 5.33 -16.58 -12.99
C PHE A 103 6.33 -16.37 -11.85
N LYS A 104 7.45 -17.13 -11.87
CA LYS A 104 8.53 -17.03 -10.89
C LYS A 104 9.25 -15.68 -10.97
N ALA A 105 9.38 -15.10 -12.17
CA ALA A 105 10.00 -13.78 -12.35
C ALA A 105 9.22 -12.65 -11.67
N GLY A 106 7.88 -12.79 -11.55
CA GLY A 106 7.05 -11.83 -10.82
C GLY A 106 7.08 -11.97 -9.28
N ALA A 107 7.86 -12.88 -8.69
CA ALA A 107 7.90 -13.08 -7.24
C ALA A 107 8.92 -12.16 -6.54
N LEU A 108 8.55 -11.57 -5.39
CA LEU A 108 9.46 -10.77 -4.54
C LEU A 108 10.33 -11.63 -3.60
N GLY A 109 10.27 -12.95 -3.75
CA GLY A 109 11.01 -13.89 -2.92
C GLY A 109 10.18 -15.12 -2.58
N ARG A 110 10.42 -15.68 -1.39
CA ARG A 110 9.63 -16.80 -0.87
C ARG A 110 8.20 -16.35 -0.59
N ARG A 111 7.25 -17.29 -0.70
CA ARG A 111 5.86 -17.04 -0.34
C ARG A 111 5.77 -16.69 1.14
N VAL A 112 4.99 -15.66 1.45
CA VAL A 112 4.74 -15.19 2.81
C VAL A 112 3.25 -15.17 3.11
N THR A 113 2.91 -15.40 4.38
CA THR A 113 1.52 -15.32 4.86
C THR A 113 1.14 -13.87 5.21
N VAL A 114 2.09 -13.09 5.71
CA VAL A 114 1.94 -11.65 5.96
C VAL A 114 2.49 -10.91 4.76
N THR A 115 1.62 -10.15 4.09
CA THR A 115 1.93 -9.41 2.85
C THR A 115 2.12 -7.93 3.10
N GLY A 116 1.76 -7.43 4.28
CA GLY A 116 2.02 -6.05 4.68
C GLY A 116 1.45 -5.70 6.04
N VAL A 117 1.53 -4.42 6.36
CA VAL A 117 0.98 -3.80 7.56
C VAL A 117 0.19 -2.57 7.11
N ASP A 118 -1.02 -2.43 7.64
CA ASP A 118 -1.91 -1.30 7.44
C ASP A 118 -1.72 -0.32 8.62
N PHE A 119 -1.42 0.93 8.29
CA PHE A 119 -1.25 2.03 9.23
C PHE A 119 -2.38 3.04 9.00
N VAL A 120 -3.27 3.17 9.97
CA VAL A 120 -4.37 4.15 9.94
C VAL A 120 -4.00 5.33 10.81
N PHE A 121 -3.76 6.46 10.15
CA PHE A 121 -3.38 7.71 10.77
C PHE A 121 -4.63 8.52 11.14
N ARG A 122 -4.85 8.77 12.44
CA ARG A 122 -5.99 9.57 12.90
C ARG A 122 -5.53 10.88 13.53
N PRO A 123 -5.99 12.04 13.02
CA PRO A 123 -5.73 13.32 13.68
C PRO A 123 -6.45 13.38 15.03
N GLN A 124 -6.02 14.29 15.90
CA GLN A 124 -6.76 14.57 17.13
C GLN A 124 -8.20 15.05 16.82
N PRO A 125 -9.20 14.70 17.63
CA PRO A 125 -10.60 15.06 17.38
C PRO A 125 -10.82 16.57 17.18
N THR A 126 -10.10 17.41 17.91
CA THR A 126 -10.18 18.88 17.77
C THR A 126 -9.69 19.37 16.40
N ILE A 127 -8.67 18.74 15.84
CA ILE A 127 -8.15 19.06 14.50
C ILE A 127 -9.15 18.61 13.43
N TYR A 128 -9.78 17.43 13.62
CA TYR A 128 -10.83 16.98 12.73
C TYR A 128 -12.03 17.94 12.72
N LEU A 129 -12.43 18.46 13.89
CA LEU A 129 -13.49 19.48 13.97
C LEU A 129 -13.12 20.77 13.24
N LEU A 130 -11.88 21.24 13.37
CA LEU A 130 -11.39 22.42 12.63
C LEU A 130 -11.36 22.17 11.12
N TRP A 131 -10.96 20.98 10.68
CA TRP A 131 -10.99 20.61 9.26
C TRP A 131 -12.42 20.54 8.71
N ALA A 132 -13.36 20.00 9.49
CA ALA A 132 -14.75 19.81 9.07
C ALA A 132 -15.59 21.08 9.08
N LEU A 133 -15.29 22.04 9.97
CA LEU A 133 -16.09 23.26 10.17
C LEU A 133 -15.36 24.55 9.77
N GLY A 134 -14.06 24.47 9.48
CA GLY A 134 -13.24 25.61 9.08
C GLY A 134 -13.49 26.05 7.64
N ASP A 135 -12.88 27.18 7.28
CA ASP A 135 -12.84 27.64 5.90
C ASP A 135 -11.89 26.78 5.03
N GLU A 136 -11.93 27.03 3.72
CA GLU A 136 -11.12 26.29 2.76
C GLU A 136 -9.62 26.41 3.03
N GLU A 137 -9.14 27.60 3.41
CA GLU A 137 -7.74 27.84 3.74
C GLU A 137 -7.32 26.97 4.94
N THR A 138 -8.10 26.99 6.03
CA THR A 138 -7.85 26.17 7.21
C THR A 138 -7.85 24.68 6.87
N ARG A 139 -8.82 24.24 6.05
CA ARG A 139 -8.93 22.84 5.62
C ARG A 139 -7.67 22.40 4.87
N LEU A 140 -7.21 23.20 3.90
CA LEU A 140 -6.02 22.91 3.10
C LEU A 140 -4.73 22.89 3.95
N VAL A 141 -4.60 23.81 4.91
CA VAL A 141 -3.46 23.82 5.84
C VAL A 141 -3.45 22.56 6.70
N ILE A 142 -4.61 22.12 7.21
CA ILE A 142 -4.71 20.89 8.00
C ILE A 142 -4.40 19.66 7.16
N GLU A 143 -4.91 19.58 5.92
CA GLU A 143 -4.62 18.49 4.97
C GLU A 143 -3.12 18.39 4.69
N ALA A 144 -2.47 19.50 4.32
CA ALA A 144 -1.03 19.53 4.07
C ALA A 144 -0.21 19.16 5.31
N ALA A 145 -0.60 19.65 6.50
CA ALA A 145 0.07 19.29 7.74
C ALA A 145 -0.10 17.81 8.09
N HIS A 146 -1.25 17.23 7.80
CA HIS A 146 -1.52 15.81 8.00
C HIS A 146 -0.69 14.94 7.05
N GLU A 147 -0.65 15.28 5.76
CA GLU A 147 0.18 14.59 4.76
C GLU A 147 1.66 14.65 5.14
N TYR A 148 2.16 15.84 5.53
CA TYR A 148 3.53 16.00 6.01
C TYR A 148 3.84 15.14 7.24
N ALA A 149 2.91 15.04 8.19
CA ALA A 149 3.08 14.21 9.38
C ALA A 149 3.14 12.71 9.02
N ILE A 150 2.32 12.26 8.07
CA ILE A 150 2.35 10.89 7.56
C ILE A 150 3.73 10.59 6.94
N GLU A 151 4.23 11.47 6.06
CA GLU A 151 5.54 11.30 5.43
C GLU A 151 6.66 11.16 6.45
N ARG A 152 6.69 12.03 7.47
CA ARG A 152 7.72 11.97 8.53
C ARG A 152 7.66 10.67 9.34
N VAL A 153 6.47 10.17 9.63
CA VAL A 153 6.31 8.89 10.34
C VAL A 153 6.76 7.73 9.46
N LEU A 154 6.41 7.74 8.16
CA LEU A 154 6.84 6.71 7.23
C LEU A 154 8.37 6.69 7.07
N GLU A 155 9.03 7.83 6.95
CA GLU A 155 10.49 7.92 6.92
C GLU A 155 11.11 7.33 8.18
N TRP A 156 10.60 7.68 9.36
CA TRP A 156 11.07 7.12 10.62
C TRP A 156 10.87 5.59 10.68
N ILE A 157 9.73 5.08 10.22
CA ILE A 157 9.47 3.64 10.12
C ILE A 157 10.51 2.97 9.21
N GLU A 158 10.83 3.58 8.08
CA GLU A 158 11.82 3.02 7.15
C GLU A 158 13.24 3.02 7.72
N ASP A 159 13.61 4.00 8.54
CA ASP A 159 14.93 4.07 9.19
C ASP A 159 15.05 3.11 10.38
N GLU A 160 14.03 3.02 11.23
CA GLU A 160 14.15 2.40 12.55
C GLU A 160 13.45 1.04 12.69
N VAL A 161 12.40 0.79 11.88
CA VAL A 161 11.52 -0.37 12.06
C VAL A 161 11.63 -1.39 10.92
N ALA A 162 11.87 -0.94 9.69
CA ALA A 162 11.96 -1.78 8.49
C ALA A 162 13.27 -2.61 8.43
N VAL A 163 13.50 -3.43 9.46
CA VAL A 163 14.72 -4.23 9.63
C VAL A 163 14.47 -5.69 9.24
N ILE A 164 15.31 -6.24 8.37
CA ILE A 164 15.29 -7.67 8.03
C ILE A 164 16.23 -8.41 8.98
N ARG A 165 15.72 -9.40 9.72
CA ARG A 165 16.57 -10.31 10.49
C ARG A 165 17.17 -11.36 9.56
N TYR A 166 18.50 -11.38 9.46
CA TYR A 166 19.23 -12.47 8.82
C TYR A 166 19.68 -13.48 9.88
N GLY A 167 19.24 -14.73 9.76
CA GLY A 167 19.79 -15.84 10.56
C GLY A 167 21.06 -16.39 9.90
N LYS A 168 22.12 -16.65 10.68
CA LYS A 168 23.21 -17.53 10.23
C LYS A 168 22.58 -18.88 9.88
N ALA A 169 22.79 -19.35 8.64
CA ALA A 169 22.50 -20.73 8.29
C ALA A 169 23.19 -21.64 9.31
N ALA A 170 22.43 -22.58 9.89
CA ALA A 170 22.98 -23.54 10.84
C ALA A 170 24.21 -24.21 10.22
N SER A 171 25.38 -24.00 10.84
CA SER A 171 26.58 -24.75 10.52
C SER A 171 26.34 -26.19 10.95
N THR A 172 25.99 -27.05 10.00
CA THR A 172 26.01 -28.50 10.21
C THR A 172 27.48 -28.91 10.34
N GLY A 173 27.87 -29.27 11.57
CA GLY A 173 29.05 -30.09 11.83
C GLY A 173 28.71 -31.56 11.69
#